data_AF-A0A7C2WKL8-F1
#
_entry.id   AF-A0A7C2WKL8-F1
#
_cell.length_a   1.000
_cell.length_b   1.000
_cell.length_c   1.000
_cell.angle_alpha   90.00
_cell.angle_beta   90.00
_cell.angle_gamma   90.00
#
_symmetry.space_group_name_H-M   'P 1'
#
loop_
_entity.id
_entity.type
_entity.pdbx_description
1 polymer ?
#
loop_
_entity_poly.entity_id
_entity_poly.type
_entity_poly.pdbx_seq_one_letter_code
_entity_poly.pdbx_strand_id
1 'polypeptide(L)'
;MKRNNGFTLLEMMIVVEILGIIAALAVPNYVRARIQSNETAAVSNLRVIMDAQITYNTVHHAYAGEFAALTDSDPPFLSGQWDEARAGYQYRLESAPGNFGAYATPVVFGKTGWHGFYIDSSGVIRYQPNGEADADSPVLGRTL
;
A
#
# COMPACT_ATOMS: atom_id res chain seq x y z
N MET A 1 -39.62 -20.26 -38.58
CA MET A 1 -38.21 -20.70 -38.77
C MET A 1 -37.30 -19.58 -38.28
N LYS A 2 -36.57 -19.78 -37.17
CA LYS A 2 -35.61 -18.79 -36.66
C LYS A 2 -34.31 -18.94 -37.46
N ARG A 3 -33.85 -17.86 -38.11
CA ARG A 3 -32.53 -17.80 -38.75
C ARG A 3 -31.48 -17.71 -37.64
N ASN A 4 -30.66 -18.74 -37.50
CA ASN A 4 -29.44 -18.66 -36.69
C ASN A 4 -28.40 -17.94 -37.54
N ASN A 5 -28.19 -16.65 -37.28
CA ASN A 5 -27.05 -15.91 -37.80
C ASN A 5 -25.83 -16.33 -36.97
N GLY A 6 -24.95 -17.15 -37.56
CA GLY A 6 -23.66 -17.49 -36.98
C GLY A 6 -22.64 -16.36 -37.22
N PHE A 7 -21.75 -16.16 -36.26
CA PHE A 7 -20.62 -15.24 -36.37
C PHE A 7 -19.63 -15.75 -37.44
N THR A 8 -19.08 -14.86 -38.26
CA THR A 8 -18.08 -15.26 -39.25
C THR A 8 -16.69 -15.34 -38.62
N LEU A 9 -15.82 -16.19 -39.16
CA LEU A 9 -14.42 -16.29 -38.71
C LEU A 9 -13.67 -14.96 -38.95
N LEU A 10 -13.97 -14.28 -40.05
CA LEU A 10 -13.34 -13.01 -40.40
C LEU A 10 -13.71 -11.90 -39.40
N GLU A 11 -14.94 -11.87 -38.90
CA GLU A 11 -15.34 -10.95 -37.84
C GLU A 11 -14.55 -11.20 -36.56
N MET A 12 -14.32 -12.46 -36.16
CA MET A 12 -13.51 -12.75 -34.98
C MET A 12 -12.02 -12.39 -35.17
N MET A 13 -11.48 -12.49 -36.39
CA MET A 13 -10.09 -12.13 -36.67
C MET A 13 -9.82 -10.64 -36.44
N ILE A 14 -10.68 -9.77 -36.99
CA ILE A 14 -10.53 -8.31 -36.83
C ILE A 14 -10.75 -7.90 -35.37
N VAL A 15 -11.72 -8.52 -34.69
CA VAL A 15 -12.01 -8.24 -33.28
C VAL A 15 -10.81 -8.56 -32.40
N VAL A 16 -10.18 -9.72 -32.57
CA VAL A 16 -9.01 -10.11 -31.77
C VAL A 16 -7.80 -9.23 -32.08
N GLU A 17 -7.62 -8.77 -33.32
CA GLU A 17 -6.54 -7.86 -33.69
C GLU A 17 -6.67 -6.49 -33.00
N ILE A 18 -7.85 -5.87 -33.04
CA ILE A 18 -8.12 -4.59 -32.37
C ILE A 18 -8.01 -4.74 -30.85
N LEU A 19 -8.55 -5.82 -30.28
CA LEU A 19 -8.41 -6.12 -28.84
C LEU A 19 -6.94 -6.30 -28.45
N GLY A 20 -6.12 -6.91 -29.31
CA GLY A 20 -4.68 -7.06 -29.11
C GLY A 20 -3.95 -5.71 -29.04
N ILE A 21 -4.27 -4.77 -29.94
CA ILE A 21 -3.68 -3.42 -29.94
C ILE A 21 -4.07 -2.67 -28.65
N ILE A 22 -5.34 -2.73 -28.25
CA ILE A 22 -5.81 -2.08 -27.02
C ILE A 22 -5.11 -2.70 -25.80
N ALA A 23 -5.04 -4.03 -25.71
CA ALA A 23 -4.41 -4.73 -24.60
C ALA A 23 -2.91 -4.38 -24.47
N ALA A 24 -2.19 -4.28 -25.60
CA ALA A 24 -0.77 -3.92 -25.62
C ALA A 24 -0.49 -2.54 -24.99
N LEU A 25 -1.38 -1.56 -25.18
CA LEU A 25 -1.26 -0.23 -24.58
C LEU A 25 -1.81 -0.17 -23.14
N ALA A 26 -2.91 -0.89 -22.89
CA ALA A 26 -3.62 -0.82 -21.62
C ALA A 26 -2.88 -1.54 -20.49
N VAL A 27 -2.31 -2.72 -20.74
CA VAL A 27 -1.63 -3.52 -19.71
C VAL A 27 -0.46 -2.78 -19.03
N PRO A 28 0.52 -2.17 -19.74
CA PRO A 28 1.63 -1.48 -19.07
C PRO A 28 1.15 -0.25 -18.27
N ASN A 29 0.13 0.47 -18.78
CA ASN A 29 -0.46 1.59 -18.06
C ASN A 29 -1.19 1.13 -16.80
N TYR A 30 -1.94 0.04 -16.88
CA TYR A 30 -2.65 -0.55 -15.74
C TYR A 30 -1.68 -0.97 -14.63
N VAL A 31 -0.57 -1.62 -14.97
CA VAL A 31 0.44 -2.04 -13.97
C VAL A 31 1.02 -0.83 -13.23
N ARG A 32 1.39 0.24 -13.97
CA ARG A 32 1.88 1.48 -13.35
C ARG A 32 0.85 2.14 -12.45
N ALA A 33 -0.40 2.26 -12.92
CA ALA A 33 -1.47 2.85 -12.13
C ALA A 33 -1.76 2.06 -10.85
N ARG A 34 -1.70 0.73 -10.92
CA ARG A 34 -1.87 -0.15 -9.75
C ARG A 34 -0.76 0.05 -8.74
N ILE A 35 0.50 0.13 -9.18
CA ILE A 35 1.63 0.40 -8.29
C ILE A 35 1.45 1.75 -7.59
N GLN A 36 1.15 2.82 -8.32
CA GLN A 36 0.92 4.14 -7.74
C GLN A 36 -0.23 4.14 -6.72
N SER A 37 -1.32 3.43 -7.02
CA SER A 37 -2.46 3.27 -6.10
C SER A 37 -2.04 2.56 -4.80
N ASN A 38 -1.25 1.50 -4.91
CA ASN A 38 -0.71 0.78 -3.76
C ASN A 38 0.19 1.68 -2.89
N GLU A 39 1.10 2.46 -3.49
CA GLU A 39 1.98 3.37 -2.72
C GLU A 39 1.17 4.46 -2.00
N THR A 40 0.14 5.00 -2.67
CA THR A 40 -0.76 6.00 -2.09
C THR A 40 -1.55 5.41 -0.92
N ALA A 41 -2.04 4.18 -1.07
CA ALA A 41 -2.71 3.45 0.00
C ALA A 41 -1.77 3.16 1.18
N ALA A 42 -0.50 2.82 0.92
CA ALA A 42 0.49 2.60 1.97
C ALA A 42 0.74 3.86 2.81
N VAL A 43 0.94 4.99 2.14
CA VAL A 43 1.08 6.31 2.79
C VAL A 43 -0.17 6.66 3.62
N SER A 44 -1.37 6.42 3.09
CA SER A 44 -2.61 6.65 3.82
C SER A 44 -2.74 5.74 5.05
N ASN A 45 -2.40 4.46 4.92
CA ASN A 45 -2.48 3.49 6.00
C ASN A 45 -1.48 3.82 7.12
N LEU A 46 -0.27 4.29 6.78
CA LEU A 46 0.71 4.74 7.77
C LEU A 46 0.18 5.92 8.61
N ARG A 47 -0.61 6.83 8.00
CA ARG A 47 -1.27 7.92 8.75
C ARG A 47 -2.32 7.39 9.72
N VAL A 48 -3.14 6.43 9.28
CA VAL A 48 -4.14 5.78 10.15
C VAL A 48 -3.46 5.05 11.32
N ILE A 49 -2.33 4.38 11.07
CA ILE A 49 -1.52 3.75 12.12
C ILE A 49 -0.99 4.80 13.11
N MET A 50 -0.47 5.93 12.61
CA MET A 50 0.01 7.01 13.46
C MET A 50 -1.09 7.56 14.38
N ASP A 51 -2.29 7.81 13.86
CA ASP A 51 -3.42 8.29 14.66
C ASP A 51 -3.79 7.27 15.76
N ALA A 52 -3.78 5.98 15.43
CA ALA A 52 -4.00 4.91 16.41
C ALA A 52 -2.90 4.88 17.48
N GLN A 53 -1.63 5.05 17.09
CA GLN A 53 -0.48 5.10 18.02
C GLN A 53 -0.55 6.31 18.97
N ILE A 54 -0.95 7.48 18.47
CA ILE A 54 -1.14 8.68 19.31
C ILE A 54 -2.25 8.46 20.34
N THR A 55 -3.36 7.87 19.90
CA THR A 55 -4.50 7.58 20.78
C THR A 55 -4.11 6.55 21.83
N TYR A 56 -3.39 5.49 21.43
CA TYR A 56 -2.87 4.46 22.34
C TYR A 56 -1.91 5.06 23.38
N ASN A 57 -0.99 5.94 22.98
CA ASN A 57 -0.07 6.62 23.90
C ASN A 57 -0.79 7.53 24.91
N THR A 58 -1.93 8.13 24.53
CA THR A 58 -2.72 8.95 25.45
C THR A 58 -3.28 8.14 26.61
N VAL A 59 -3.58 6.85 26.38
CA VAL A 59 -4.15 5.94 27.39
C VAL A 59 -3.07 5.18 28.16
N HIS A 60 -2.02 4.73 27.47
CA HIS A 60 -1.03 3.81 28.05
C HIS A 60 0.32 4.46 28.36
N HIS A 61 0.52 5.74 28.00
CA HIS A 61 1.80 6.45 28.13
C HIS A 61 3.00 5.74 27.48
N ALA A 62 2.71 4.92 26.47
CA ALA A 62 3.67 4.16 25.69
C ALA A 62 3.12 3.95 24.27
N TYR A 63 4.00 3.66 23.32
CA TYR A 63 3.60 3.29 21.96
C TYR A 63 3.55 1.76 21.78
N ALA A 64 2.62 1.29 20.96
CA ALA A 64 2.44 -0.12 20.67
C ALA A 64 3.56 -0.64 19.75
N GLY A 65 4.21 -1.74 20.15
CA GLY A 65 5.23 -2.41 19.34
C GLY A 65 4.67 -3.45 18.37
N GLU A 66 3.42 -3.86 18.56
CA GLU A 66 2.75 -4.88 17.76
C GLU A 66 1.33 -4.43 17.41
N PHE A 67 0.81 -4.87 16.26
CA PHE A 67 -0.55 -4.49 15.83
C PHE A 67 -1.63 -5.04 16.75
N ALA A 68 -1.42 -6.22 17.35
CA ALA A 68 -2.36 -6.82 18.30
C ALA A 68 -2.69 -5.87 19.47
N ALA A 69 -1.73 -5.10 19.96
CA ALA A 69 -1.97 -4.12 21.02
C ALA A 69 -2.92 -2.99 20.59
N LEU A 70 -2.95 -2.65 19.29
CA LEU A 70 -3.87 -1.65 18.74
C LEU A 70 -5.24 -2.24 18.35
N THR A 71 -5.28 -3.49 17.90
CA THR A 71 -6.49 -4.14 17.37
C THR A 71 -7.30 -4.89 18.41
N ASP A 72 -6.66 -5.45 19.44
CA ASP A 72 -7.30 -6.35 20.42
C ASP A 72 -7.73 -5.60 21.69
N SER A 73 -7.48 -4.29 21.75
CA SER A 73 -7.96 -3.40 22.81
C SER A 73 -9.49 -3.23 22.75
N ASP A 74 -10.12 -2.94 23.90
CA ASP A 74 -11.56 -2.65 24.00
C ASP A 74 -11.81 -1.24 24.58
N PRO A 75 -12.26 -0.26 23.77
CA PRO A 75 -12.48 -0.33 22.33
C PRO A 75 -11.17 -0.37 21.52
N PRO A 76 -11.17 -0.91 20.28
CA PRO A 76 -9.97 -1.01 19.46
C PRO A 76 -9.52 0.36 18.95
N PHE A 77 -8.21 0.63 19.00
CA PHE A 77 -7.61 1.86 18.48
C PHE A 77 -7.43 1.80 16.96
N LEU A 78 -7.27 0.60 16.41
CA LEU A 78 -7.10 0.34 15.00
C LEU A 78 -7.98 -0.84 14.58
N SER A 79 -8.64 -0.72 13.43
CA SER A 79 -9.48 -1.79 12.89
C SER A 79 -8.77 -2.58 11.78
N GLY A 80 -9.13 -3.85 11.65
CA GLY A 80 -8.66 -4.74 10.58
C GLY A 80 -7.43 -5.56 10.96
N GLN A 81 -7.09 -6.53 10.11
CA GLN A 81 -5.95 -7.44 10.27
C GLN A 81 -4.69 -6.86 9.59
N TRP A 82 -3.63 -6.59 10.34
CA TRP A 82 -2.42 -5.92 9.84
C TRP A 82 -1.20 -6.85 9.66
N ASP A 83 -1.35 -8.13 10.01
CA ASP A 83 -0.30 -9.14 9.85
C ASP A 83 -0.14 -9.63 8.40
N GLU A 84 -1.09 -9.28 7.53
CA GLU A 84 -1.09 -9.63 6.11
C GLU A 84 -0.86 -8.42 5.22
N ALA A 85 -0.42 -8.68 3.99
CA ALA A 85 -0.20 -7.64 3.01
C ALA A 85 -1.51 -6.91 2.65
N ARG A 86 -1.54 -5.59 2.84
CA ARG A 86 -2.65 -4.72 2.40
C ARG A 86 -2.21 -3.82 1.27
N ALA A 87 -3.01 -3.80 0.21
CA ALA A 87 -2.71 -3.06 -1.02
C ALA A 87 -1.28 -3.33 -1.56
N GLY A 88 -0.79 -4.57 -1.43
CA GLY A 88 0.55 -4.94 -1.92
C GLY A 88 1.73 -4.50 -1.03
N TYR A 89 1.46 -4.03 0.18
CA TYR A 89 2.44 -3.65 1.19
C TYR A 89 2.26 -4.45 2.47
N GLN A 90 3.36 -4.83 3.11
CA GLN A 90 3.41 -5.35 4.47
C GLN A 90 3.70 -4.22 5.43
N TYR A 91 3.12 -4.30 6.62
CA TYR A 91 3.29 -3.31 7.66
C TYR A 91 3.97 -3.95 8.85
N ARG A 92 4.84 -3.19 9.51
CA ARG A 92 5.49 -3.62 10.75
C ARG A 92 5.55 -2.44 11.71
N LEU A 93 5.41 -2.74 12.99
CA LEU A 93 5.61 -1.79 14.07
C LEU A 93 6.89 -2.10 14.82
N GLU A 94 7.46 -1.06 15.40
CA GLU A 94 8.56 -1.13 16.33
C GLU A 94 8.32 -0.08 17.40
N SER A 95 8.46 -0.46 18.67
CA SER A 95 8.34 0.48 19.79
C SER A 95 9.73 0.87 20.26
N ALA A 96 9.90 2.16 20.55
CA ALA A 96 11.08 2.71 21.19
C ALA A 96 10.65 3.61 22.37
N PRO A 97 11.50 3.87 23.35
CA PRO A 97 11.15 4.77 24.46
C PRO A 97 10.74 6.15 23.95
N GLY A 98 9.46 6.51 24.12
CA GLY A 98 8.91 7.78 23.66
C GLY A 98 8.78 7.92 22.14
N ASN A 99 8.94 6.85 21.37
CA ASN A 99 8.79 6.86 19.91
C ASN A 99 8.20 5.54 19.38
N PHE A 100 7.73 5.55 18.14
CA PHE A 100 7.40 4.34 17.40
C PHE A 100 7.99 4.44 16.00
N GLY A 101 8.24 3.30 15.38
CA GLY A 101 8.52 3.17 13.95
C GLY A 101 7.41 2.35 13.32
N ALA A 102 6.71 2.91 12.35
CA ALA A 102 5.80 2.16 11.49
C ALA A 102 6.38 2.10 10.08
N TYR A 103 6.60 0.87 9.62
CA TYR A 103 7.21 0.57 8.33
C TYR A 103 6.13 0.06 7.38
N ALA A 104 6.17 0.50 6.13
CA ALA A 104 5.42 -0.09 5.04
C ALA A 104 6.37 -0.51 3.92
N THR A 105 6.52 -1.81 3.70
CA THR A 105 7.41 -2.37 2.69
C THR A 105 6.59 -3.03 1.58
N PRO A 106 6.92 -2.82 0.30
CA PRO A 106 6.30 -3.57 -0.78
C PRO A 106 6.53 -5.08 -0.59
N VAL A 107 5.50 -5.90 -0.78
CA VAL A 107 5.65 -7.37 -0.77
C VAL A 107 6.67 -7.83 -1.80
N VAL A 108 6.66 -7.20 -2.98
CA VAL A 108 7.68 -7.43 -4.02
C VAL A 108 8.03 -6.09 -4.67
N PHE A 109 9.27 -5.66 -4.47
CA PHE A 109 9.83 -4.47 -5.13
C PHE A 109 9.74 -4.60 -6.66
N GLY A 110 9.33 -3.51 -7.31
CA GLY A 110 9.14 -3.44 -8.77
C GLY A 110 7.85 -4.08 -9.28
N LYS A 111 7.04 -4.72 -8.41
CA LYS A 111 5.72 -5.27 -8.79
C LYS A 111 4.56 -4.68 -8.00
N THR A 112 4.68 -4.64 -6.67
CA THR A 112 3.62 -4.12 -5.79
C THR A 112 3.89 -2.68 -5.36
N GLY A 113 5.15 -2.28 -5.34
CA GLY A 113 5.66 -0.96 -4.99
C GLY A 113 7.11 -0.80 -5.41
N TRP A 114 7.57 0.43 -5.57
CA TRP A 114 8.99 0.77 -5.79
C TRP A 114 9.63 1.37 -4.53
N HIS A 115 8.84 1.97 -3.66
CA HIS A 115 9.33 2.67 -2.47
C HIS A 115 8.87 1.96 -1.19
N GLY A 116 9.80 1.80 -0.23
CA GLY A 116 9.43 1.59 1.16
C GLY A 116 9.08 2.92 1.81
N PHE A 117 8.18 2.90 2.79
CA PHE A 117 7.78 4.06 3.56
C PHE A 117 7.96 3.84 5.05
N TYR A 118 8.26 4.92 5.76
CA TYR A 118 8.44 4.94 7.20
C TYR A 118 7.76 6.16 7.80
N ILE A 119 7.16 6.00 8.97
CA ILE A 119 6.65 7.10 9.78
C ILE A 119 6.97 6.81 11.25
N ASP A 120 7.24 7.87 12.01
CA ASP A 120 7.48 7.83 13.43
C ASP A 120 6.58 8.81 14.19
N SER A 121 6.84 9.01 15.49
CA SER A 121 6.05 9.94 16.31
C SER A 121 6.13 11.41 15.86
N SER A 122 7.08 11.78 14.99
CA SER A 122 7.15 13.12 14.39
C SER A 122 6.06 13.37 13.34
N GLY A 123 5.47 12.31 12.79
CA GLY A 123 4.48 12.39 11.72
C GLY A 123 5.03 12.69 10.34
N VAL A 124 6.35 12.75 10.21
CA VAL A 124 7.01 12.94 8.93
C VAL A 124 7.13 11.59 8.23
N ILE A 125 6.54 11.49 7.04
CA ILE A 125 6.66 10.30 6.21
C ILE A 125 7.98 10.35 5.46
N ARG A 126 8.76 9.28 5.55
CA ARG A 126 10.02 9.08 4.86
C ARG A 126 9.89 7.97 3.82
N TYR A 127 10.75 7.99 2.81
CA TYR A 127 10.71 7.01 1.74
C TYR A 127 12.11 6.55 1.32
N GLN A 128 12.21 5.29 0.89
CA GLN A 128 13.44 4.67 0.39
C GLN A 128 13.12 3.92 -0.92
N PRO A 129 13.75 4.29 -2.05
CA PRO A 129 13.61 3.53 -3.28
C PRO A 129 14.27 2.15 -3.16
N ASN A 130 13.59 1.09 -3.61
CA ASN A 130 14.09 -0.29 -3.65
C ASN A 130 14.65 -0.81 -2.32
N GLY A 131 14.11 -0.35 -1.20
CA GLY A 131 14.51 -0.78 0.13
C GLY A 131 13.44 -0.46 1.17
N GLU A 132 13.63 -0.98 2.37
CA GLU A 132 12.86 -0.55 3.54
C GLU A 132 13.33 0.86 3.95
N ALA A 133 12.37 1.73 4.26
CA ALA A 133 12.67 3.08 4.75
C ALA A 133 12.85 3.06 6.27
N ASP A 134 13.61 4.02 6.76
CA ASP A 134 13.96 4.18 8.17
C ASP A 134 13.91 5.66 8.59
N ALA A 135 14.33 5.93 9.83
CA ALA A 135 14.37 7.28 10.40
C ALA A 135 15.39 8.21 9.72
N ASP A 136 16.38 7.67 9.01
CA ASP A 136 17.41 8.45 8.30
C ASP A 136 17.04 8.68 6.82
N SER A 137 16.03 7.96 6.33
CA SER A 137 15.57 8.03 4.95
C SER A 137 15.01 9.42 4.59
N PRO A 138 15.12 9.85 3.32
CA PRO A 138 14.60 11.15 2.87
C PRO A 138 13.11 11.35 3.15
N VAL A 139 12.72 12.60 3.44
CA VAL A 139 11.32 12.97 3.68
C VAL A 139 10.53 12.98 2.38
N LEU A 140 9.37 12.34 2.39
CA LEU A 140 8.42 12.36 1.28
C LEU A 140 7.82 13.76 1.14
N GLY A 141 8.04 14.40 -0.02
CA GLY A 141 7.53 15.74 -0.32
C GLY A 141 8.54 16.88 -0.15
N ARG A 142 9.81 16.61 0.19
CA ARG A 142 10.89 17.60 0.10
C ARG A 142 11.73 17.38 -1.15
N THR A 143 11.19 17.72 -2.31
CA THR A 143 12.01 18.08 -3.48
C THR A 143 12.13 19.60 -3.52
N LEU A 144 13.33 20.06 -3.13
CA LEU A 144 13.86 21.43 -3.03
C LEU A 144 13.34 22.27 -1.84
#